data_AF-A0A2I4CFB1-F1
#
_entry.id   AF-A0A2I4CFB1-F1
#
_cell.length_a   1.000
_cell.length_b   1.000
_cell.length_c   1.000
_cell.angle_alpha   90.00
_cell.angle_beta   90.00
_cell.angle_gamma   90.00
#
_symmetry.space_group_name_H-M   'P 1'
#
loop_
_entity.id
_entity.type
_entity.pdbx_description
1 polymer ?
#
loop_
_entity_poly.entity_id
_entity_poly.type
_entity_poly.pdbx_seq_one_letter_code
_entity_poly.pdbx_strand_id
1 'polypeptide(L)'
;MLDEPGGLGLKLPAHLKCAAHTFNLVASVDAKKALESASFKSAYRKFMSKAQGLWKLQSCGTVAKRKMSDVLKRRLVVPNSNRWNSIYDAVLVLNKLLEEDRATVHRVMKQLKLQTFTESDVRFLKEYTQVMSSVVKALGKIQGEDQAYIGCLLSTVAATMMRLKEAKLKPLLYCSPLIDAILAGLTERFGLLLEDQESQLAAAFHPKFRLFWLEQFDNRQVSRVTKAMVSVVQTALGSIGDEGRNEEEEDDFFSIITRPKESRSKRSLKSRAQSLVQTWLETSSKDVMTDAAFLGERILIDLFTKYKHTHPLQCCR
;
A
#
# COMPACT_ATOMS: atom_id res chain seq x y z
N MET A 1 -16.56 54.59 -4.85
CA MET A 1 -17.03 53.47 -5.69
C MET A 1 -15.86 53.04 -6.55
N LEU A 2 -15.07 52.07 -6.10
CA LEU A 2 -14.26 51.18 -6.95
C LEU A 2 -13.92 49.93 -6.12
N ASP A 3 -14.55 48.83 -6.53
CA ASP A 3 -14.12 47.43 -6.61
C ASP A 3 -13.63 46.67 -5.36
N GLU A 4 -14.57 45.86 -4.86
CA GLU A 4 -14.38 44.63 -4.08
C GLU A 4 -13.79 43.50 -4.96
N PRO A 5 -12.71 42.80 -4.56
CA PRO A 5 -12.33 41.53 -5.16
C PRO A 5 -12.97 40.38 -4.37
N GLY A 6 -14.23 40.08 -4.70
CA GLY A 6 -14.92 38.84 -4.33
C GLY A 6 -14.34 37.63 -5.07
N GLY A 7 -13.08 37.28 -4.79
CA GLY A 7 -12.47 36.05 -5.26
C GLY A 7 -12.89 34.89 -4.36
N LEU A 8 -13.93 34.15 -4.74
CA LEU A 8 -14.21 32.83 -4.18
C LEU A 8 -12.94 31.98 -4.35
N GLY A 9 -12.17 31.85 -3.27
CA GLY A 9 -10.97 31.04 -3.20
C GLY A 9 -11.32 29.57 -3.34
N LEU A 10 -11.54 29.14 -4.58
CA LEU A 10 -11.58 27.74 -4.98
C LEU A 10 -10.17 27.18 -4.73
N LYS A 11 -9.90 26.76 -3.50
CA LYS A 11 -8.75 25.92 -3.19
C LYS A 11 -8.94 24.63 -3.96
N LEU A 12 -8.21 24.50 -5.07
CA LEU A 12 -8.06 23.23 -5.77
C LEU A 12 -7.69 22.16 -4.74
N PRO A 13 -8.29 20.96 -4.78
CA PRO A 13 -7.91 19.88 -3.89
C PRO A 13 -6.40 19.68 -3.93
N ALA A 14 -5.79 19.45 -2.77
CA ALA A 14 -4.36 19.17 -2.70
C ALA A 14 -4.03 18.05 -3.71
N HIS A 15 -3.12 18.33 -4.64
CA HIS A 15 -2.75 17.38 -5.68
C HIS A 15 -2.13 16.14 -5.01
N LEU A 16 -2.94 15.08 -4.84
CA LEU A 16 -2.49 13.82 -4.27
C LEU A 16 -1.44 13.23 -5.21
N LYS A 17 -0.21 13.09 -4.72
CA LYS A 17 0.86 12.44 -5.49
C LYS A 17 0.44 10.99 -5.75
N CYS A 18 0.58 10.54 -6.99
CA CYS A 18 0.32 9.16 -7.38
C CYS A 18 1.02 8.19 -6.41
N ALA A 19 0.26 7.35 -5.71
CA ALA A 19 0.81 6.45 -4.71
C ALA A 19 1.83 5.47 -5.31
N ALA A 20 1.58 4.99 -6.53
CA ALA A 20 2.55 4.16 -7.25
C ALA A 20 3.85 4.93 -7.54
N HIS A 21 3.77 6.21 -7.92
CA HIS A 21 4.95 7.05 -8.09
C HIS A 21 5.71 7.20 -6.76
N THR A 22 5.01 7.45 -5.66
CA THR A 22 5.61 7.54 -4.33
C THR A 22 6.32 6.25 -3.93
N PHE A 23 5.72 5.08 -4.13
CA PHE A 23 6.38 3.79 -3.92
C PHE A 23 7.59 3.57 -4.83
N ASN A 24 7.53 4.03 -6.08
CA ASN A 24 8.68 3.99 -6.98
C ASN A 24 9.84 4.85 -6.45
N LEU A 25 9.56 6.02 -5.86
CA LEU A 25 10.58 6.84 -5.19
C LEU A 25 11.18 6.12 -3.97
N VAL A 26 10.35 5.45 -3.15
CA VAL A 26 10.84 4.63 -2.03
C VAL A 26 11.82 3.57 -2.50
N ALA A 27 11.46 2.83 -3.54
CA ALA A 27 12.25 1.72 -4.06
C ALA A 27 13.53 2.14 -4.80
N SER A 28 13.61 3.39 -5.25
CA SER A 28 14.71 3.85 -6.13
C SER A 28 15.56 4.94 -5.51
N VAL A 29 14.96 5.95 -4.88
CA VAL A 29 15.64 7.08 -4.25
C VAL A 29 15.97 6.74 -2.81
N ASP A 30 14.98 6.39 -1.99
CA ASP A 30 15.21 6.20 -0.56
C ASP A 30 16.01 4.92 -0.29
N ALA A 31 15.75 3.84 -1.02
CA ALA A 31 16.52 2.60 -0.95
C ALA A 31 18.03 2.81 -1.20
N LYS A 32 18.46 3.86 -1.91
CA LYS A 32 19.88 4.16 -2.11
C LYS A 32 20.58 4.62 -0.83
N LYS A 33 19.87 5.11 0.19
CA LYS A 33 20.45 5.43 1.51
C LYS A 33 21.13 4.21 2.12
N ALA A 34 20.71 3.00 1.78
CA ALA A 34 21.37 1.76 2.19
C ALA A 34 22.85 1.67 1.74
N LEU A 35 23.25 2.38 0.68
CA LEU A 35 24.63 2.45 0.19
C LEU A 35 25.56 3.22 1.14
N GLU A 36 25.05 3.90 2.16
CA GLU A 36 25.88 4.49 3.22
C GLU A 36 26.50 3.41 4.11
N SER A 37 25.85 2.25 4.23
CA SER A 37 26.43 1.09 4.90
C SER A 37 27.51 0.43 4.04
N ALA A 38 28.73 0.32 4.60
CA ALA A 38 29.87 -0.27 3.90
C ALA A 38 29.64 -1.75 3.52
N SER A 39 29.01 -2.54 4.39
CA SER A 39 28.73 -3.96 4.14
C SER A 39 27.75 -4.16 2.99
N PHE A 40 26.62 -3.43 3.02
CA PHE A 40 25.63 -3.45 1.95
C PHE A 40 26.21 -2.94 0.63
N LYS A 41 26.88 -1.78 0.66
CA LYS A 41 27.49 -1.15 -0.53
C LYS A 41 28.52 -2.05 -1.20
N SER A 42 29.38 -2.70 -0.42
CA SER A 42 30.39 -3.62 -0.96
C SER A 42 29.74 -4.84 -1.62
N ALA A 43 28.78 -5.48 -0.94
CA ALA A 43 28.07 -6.64 -1.47
C ALA A 43 27.25 -6.29 -2.73
N TYR A 44 26.47 -5.20 -2.68
CA TYR A 44 25.66 -4.72 -3.81
C TYR A 44 26.52 -4.42 -5.03
N ARG A 45 27.64 -3.70 -4.89
CA ARG A 45 28.53 -3.36 -6.01
C ARG A 45 29.19 -4.60 -6.63
N LYS A 46 29.66 -5.54 -5.81
CA LYS A 46 30.28 -6.79 -6.29
C LYS A 46 29.28 -7.62 -7.10
N PHE A 47 28.09 -7.83 -6.55
CA PHE A 47 27.02 -8.54 -7.24
C PHE A 47 26.62 -7.83 -8.54
N MET A 48 26.29 -6.54 -8.47
CA MET A 48 25.81 -5.77 -9.61
C MET A 48 26.83 -5.68 -10.74
N SER A 49 28.12 -5.54 -10.44
CA SER A 49 29.18 -5.53 -11.46
C SER A 49 29.20 -6.84 -12.27
N LYS A 50 29.11 -7.99 -11.58
CA LYS A 50 29.04 -9.31 -12.24
C LYS A 50 27.77 -9.48 -13.06
N ALA A 51 26.62 -9.11 -12.50
CA ALA A 51 25.33 -9.22 -13.16
C ALA A 51 25.25 -8.30 -14.40
N GLN A 52 25.73 -7.06 -14.30
CA GLN A 52 25.81 -6.11 -15.42
C GLN A 52 26.74 -6.61 -16.52
N GLY A 53 27.89 -7.20 -16.19
CA GLY A 53 28.77 -7.84 -17.17
C GLY A 53 28.04 -8.93 -17.96
N LEU A 54 27.27 -9.77 -17.27
CA LEU A 54 26.48 -10.83 -17.89
C LEU A 54 25.37 -10.27 -18.80
N TRP A 55 24.58 -9.31 -18.32
CA TRP A 55 23.49 -8.70 -19.09
C TRP A 55 24.00 -7.91 -20.31
N LYS A 56 25.11 -7.18 -20.17
CA LYS A 56 25.73 -6.42 -21.26
C LYS A 56 26.18 -7.35 -22.39
N LEU A 57 26.88 -8.44 -22.05
CA LEU A 57 27.34 -9.40 -23.05
C LEU A 57 26.18 -10.09 -23.77
N GLN A 58 25.10 -10.44 -23.05
CA GLN A 58 23.90 -10.99 -23.69
C GLN A 58 23.27 -10.01 -24.69
N SER A 59 23.25 -8.72 -24.36
CA SER A 59 22.58 -7.68 -25.15
C SER A 59 23.36 -7.28 -26.40
N CYS A 60 24.69 -7.28 -26.30
CA CYS A 60 25.55 -6.75 -27.35
C CYS A 60 26.21 -7.83 -28.23
N GLY A 61 26.41 -9.05 -27.73
CA GLY A 61 27.19 -10.08 -28.43
C GLY A 61 26.34 -11.20 -29.01
N THR A 62 26.30 -11.37 -30.34
CA THR A 62 25.61 -12.49 -31.00
C THR A 62 26.18 -13.85 -30.55
N VAL A 63 27.51 -13.94 -30.41
CA VAL A 63 28.21 -15.14 -29.91
C VAL A 63 27.90 -15.40 -28.43
N ALA A 64 27.89 -14.35 -27.59
CA ALA A 64 27.59 -14.48 -26.17
C ALA A 64 26.13 -14.92 -25.96
N LYS A 65 25.20 -14.29 -26.68
CA LYS A 65 23.78 -14.64 -26.69
C LYS A 65 23.54 -16.09 -27.12
N ARG A 66 24.27 -16.58 -28.14
CA ARG A 66 24.20 -17.98 -28.58
C ARG A 66 24.71 -18.92 -27.48
N LYS A 67 25.93 -18.69 -26.96
CA LYS A 67 26.50 -19.48 -25.85
C LYS A 67 25.58 -19.54 -24.63
N MET A 68 24.95 -18.42 -24.27
CA MET A 68 23.98 -18.35 -23.20
C MET A 68 22.71 -19.15 -23.51
N SER A 69 22.18 -19.04 -24.73
CA SER A 69 21.01 -19.80 -25.17
C SER A 69 21.28 -21.30 -25.21
N ASP A 70 22.46 -21.73 -25.68
CA ASP A 70 22.84 -23.13 -25.79
C ASP A 70 22.97 -23.79 -24.41
N VAL A 71 23.45 -23.02 -23.42
CA VAL A 71 23.77 -23.54 -22.09
C VAL A 71 22.61 -23.37 -21.09
N LEU A 72 21.95 -22.20 -21.07
CA LEU A 72 20.84 -21.89 -20.14
C LEU A 72 19.47 -22.27 -20.72
N LYS A 73 19.38 -22.55 -22.02
CA LYS A 73 18.12 -22.81 -22.77
C LYS A 73 17.06 -21.71 -22.63
N ARG A 74 17.43 -20.54 -22.12
CA ARG A 74 16.56 -19.40 -21.82
C ARG A 74 17.36 -18.10 -21.97
N ARG A 75 16.68 -16.99 -22.32
CA ARG A 75 17.28 -15.65 -22.31
C ARG A 75 17.10 -15.02 -20.93
N LEU A 76 18.15 -14.38 -20.40
CA LEU A 76 18.01 -13.57 -19.20
C LEU A 76 17.19 -12.32 -19.51
N VAL A 77 16.40 -11.88 -18.54
CA VAL A 77 15.79 -10.55 -18.58
C VAL A 77 16.91 -9.52 -18.45
N VAL A 78 17.03 -8.64 -19.43
CA VAL A 78 17.99 -7.53 -19.41
C VAL A 78 17.30 -6.33 -18.78
N PRO A 79 17.87 -5.74 -17.71
CA PRO A 79 17.20 -4.66 -17.01
C PRO A 79 17.29 -3.34 -17.78
N ASN A 80 16.21 -2.57 -17.75
CA ASN A 80 16.23 -1.15 -18.09
C ASN A 80 16.75 -0.36 -16.87
N SER A 81 17.90 0.30 -17.02
CA SER A 81 18.56 1.07 -15.94
C SER A 81 17.70 2.20 -15.37
N ASN A 82 16.73 2.70 -16.15
CA ASN A 82 15.87 3.82 -15.77
C ASN A 82 14.63 3.37 -14.98
N ARG A 83 14.39 2.06 -14.84
CA ARG A 83 13.22 1.51 -14.16
C ARG A 83 13.64 0.43 -13.15
N TRP A 84 13.54 0.75 -11.87
CA TRP A 84 13.97 -0.16 -10.81
C TRP A 84 13.22 -1.50 -10.83
N ASN A 85 11.92 -1.52 -11.20
CA ASN A 85 11.15 -2.77 -11.34
C ASN A 85 11.81 -3.72 -12.34
N SER A 86 12.28 -3.19 -13.47
CA SER A 86 12.99 -3.98 -14.48
C SER A 86 14.34 -4.51 -13.97
N ILE A 87 15.03 -3.74 -13.12
CA ILE A 87 16.23 -4.21 -12.41
C ILE A 87 15.87 -5.35 -11.46
N TYR A 88 14.82 -5.19 -10.66
CA TYR A 88 14.37 -6.23 -9.73
C TYR A 88 13.99 -7.52 -10.45
N ASP A 89 13.23 -7.45 -11.55
CA ASP A 89 12.81 -8.63 -12.32
C ASP A 89 14.02 -9.40 -12.87
N ALA A 90 15.01 -8.67 -13.42
CA ALA A 90 16.25 -9.27 -13.89
C ALA A 90 17.05 -9.95 -12.76
N VAL A 91 17.13 -9.28 -11.60
CA VAL A 91 17.76 -9.80 -10.38
C VAL A 91 17.03 -11.04 -9.87
N LEU A 92 15.69 -11.04 -9.85
CA LEU A 92 14.88 -12.16 -9.38
C LEU A 92 15.06 -13.40 -10.26
N VAL A 93 15.06 -13.22 -11.60
CA VAL A 93 15.32 -14.32 -12.54
C VAL A 93 16.73 -14.88 -12.33
N LEU A 94 17.72 -14.01 -12.18
CA LEU A 94 19.10 -14.44 -11.93
C LEU A 94 19.23 -15.19 -10.60
N ASN A 95 18.53 -14.75 -9.54
CA ASN A 95 18.52 -15.46 -8.26
C ASN A 95 17.97 -16.87 -8.41
N LYS A 96 16.82 -17.03 -9.07
CA LYS A 96 16.21 -18.34 -9.31
C LYS A 96 17.15 -19.27 -10.08
N LEU A 97 17.81 -18.78 -11.13
CA LEU A 97 18.78 -19.57 -11.89
C LEU A 97 19.99 -20.00 -11.06
N LEU A 98 20.47 -19.15 -10.15
CA LEU A 98 21.57 -19.47 -9.25
C LEU A 98 21.17 -20.43 -8.12
N GLU A 99 19.88 -20.50 -7.77
CA GLU A 99 19.32 -21.48 -6.85
C GLU A 99 19.08 -22.84 -7.53
N GLU A 100 18.57 -22.84 -8.76
CA GLU A 100 18.24 -24.06 -9.53
C GLU A 100 19.49 -24.75 -10.10
N ASP A 101 20.38 -24.01 -10.79
CA ASP A 101 21.56 -24.58 -11.45
C ASP A 101 22.72 -23.58 -11.52
N ARG A 102 23.34 -23.36 -10.35
CA ARG A 102 24.51 -22.49 -10.21
C ARG A 102 25.68 -22.92 -11.10
N ALA A 103 25.88 -24.23 -11.27
CA ALA A 103 27.00 -24.76 -12.04
C ALA A 103 26.90 -24.35 -13.52
N THR A 104 25.70 -24.39 -14.09
CA THR A 104 25.42 -23.94 -15.45
C THR A 104 25.63 -22.43 -15.59
N VAL A 105 25.16 -21.61 -14.65
CA VAL A 105 25.42 -20.16 -14.67
C VAL A 105 26.93 -19.88 -14.62
N HIS A 106 27.67 -20.56 -13.74
CA HIS A 106 29.12 -20.42 -13.64
C HIS A 106 29.85 -20.88 -14.92
N ARG A 107 29.39 -21.95 -15.57
CA ARG A 107 29.92 -22.41 -16.86
C ARG A 107 29.80 -21.32 -17.93
N VAL A 108 28.63 -20.69 -18.03
CA VAL A 108 28.41 -19.55 -18.95
C VAL A 108 29.36 -18.40 -18.63
N MET A 109 29.43 -17.99 -17.36
CA MET A 109 30.29 -16.87 -16.96
C MET A 109 31.77 -17.13 -17.30
N LYS A 110 32.26 -18.35 -17.05
CA LYS A 110 33.63 -18.76 -17.43
C LYS A 110 33.84 -18.69 -18.95
N GLN A 111 32.91 -19.21 -19.75
CA GLN A 111 32.97 -19.13 -21.22
C GLN A 111 32.95 -17.69 -21.75
N LEU A 112 32.34 -16.77 -21.01
CA LEU A 112 32.29 -15.33 -21.29
C LEU A 112 33.45 -14.56 -20.64
N LYS A 113 34.39 -15.24 -19.98
CA LYS A 113 35.53 -14.63 -19.26
C LYS A 113 35.10 -13.64 -18.16
N LEU A 114 33.96 -13.90 -17.52
CA LEU A 114 33.45 -13.14 -16.38
C LEU A 114 33.81 -13.83 -15.05
N GLN A 115 34.00 -13.03 -14.00
CA GLN A 115 34.14 -13.54 -12.64
C GLN A 115 32.81 -14.15 -12.17
N THR A 116 32.84 -15.39 -11.66
CA THR A 116 31.66 -16.11 -11.19
C THR A 116 31.09 -15.53 -9.89
N PHE A 117 29.83 -15.86 -9.60
CA PHE A 117 29.20 -15.53 -8.33
C PHE A 117 29.83 -16.36 -7.20
N THR A 118 30.09 -15.70 -6.08
CA THR A 118 30.56 -16.33 -4.85
C THR A 118 29.37 -16.70 -3.98
N GLU A 119 29.60 -17.51 -2.94
CA GLU A 119 28.55 -17.82 -1.96
C GLU A 119 28.00 -16.56 -1.28
N SER A 120 28.87 -15.58 -1.00
CA SER A 120 28.46 -14.27 -0.47
C SER A 120 27.58 -13.49 -1.44
N ASP A 121 27.86 -13.54 -2.75
CA ASP A 121 27.01 -12.86 -3.75
C ASP A 121 25.62 -13.49 -3.81
N VAL A 122 25.53 -14.82 -3.77
CA VAL A 122 24.23 -15.51 -3.81
C VAL A 122 23.44 -15.27 -2.52
N ARG A 123 24.10 -15.28 -1.36
CA ARG A 123 23.47 -14.95 -0.09
C ARG A 123 22.94 -13.51 -0.07
N PHE A 124 23.76 -12.55 -0.51
CA PHE A 124 23.34 -11.17 -0.69
C PHE A 124 22.11 -11.07 -1.59
N LEU A 125 22.12 -11.76 -2.73
CA LEU A 125 21.04 -11.72 -3.71
C LEU A 125 19.72 -12.26 -3.16
N LYS A 126 19.78 -13.34 -2.38
CA LYS A 126 18.62 -13.93 -1.70
C LYS A 126 18.01 -12.95 -0.69
N GLU A 127 18.84 -12.30 0.14
CA GLU A 127 18.37 -11.27 1.07
C GLU A 127 17.76 -10.08 0.32
N TYR A 128 18.44 -9.59 -0.72
CA TYR A 128 17.99 -8.44 -1.51
C TYR A 128 16.63 -8.69 -2.17
N THR A 129 16.46 -9.84 -2.83
CA THR A 129 15.21 -10.20 -3.50
C THR A 129 14.06 -10.39 -2.52
N GLN A 130 14.34 -10.94 -1.32
CA GLN A 130 13.36 -11.08 -0.25
C GLN A 130 12.88 -9.72 0.25
N VAL A 131 13.80 -8.78 0.54
CA VAL A 131 13.46 -7.44 1.04
C VAL A 131 12.66 -6.65 0.00
N MET A 132 13.15 -6.59 -1.23
CA MET A 132 12.49 -5.83 -2.32
C MET A 132 11.14 -6.45 -2.74
N SER A 133 10.92 -7.75 -2.50
CA SER A 133 9.65 -8.43 -2.83
C SER A 133 8.44 -7.77 -2.16
N SER A 134 8.59 -7.29 -0.92
CA SER A 134 7.51 -6.60 -0.20
C SER A 134 7.08 -5.32 -0.93
N VAL A 135 8.04 -4.56 -1.45
CA VAL A 135 7.79 -3.31 -2.18
C VAL A 135 7.15 -3.58 -3.53
N VAL A 136 7.62 -4.61 -4.26
CA VAL A 136 7.07 -5.01 -5.56
C VAL A 136 5.63 -5.49 -5.41
N LYS A 137 5.33 -6.30 -4.40
CA LYS A 137 3.96 -6.75 -4.11
C LYS A 137 3.04 -5.59 -3.78
N ALA A 138 3.52 -4.62 -3.00
CA ALA A 138 2.76 -3.41 -2.67
C ALA A 138 2.41 -2.60 -3.92
N LEU A 139 3.39 -2.38 -4.79
CA LEU A 139 3.17 -1.70 -6.06
C LEU A 139 2.20 -2.43 -6.97
N GLY A 140 2.33 -3.75 -7.11
CA GLY A 140 1.38 -4.54 -7.89
C GLY A 140 -0.06 -4.43 -7.38
N LYS A 141 -0.26 -4.20 -6.06
CA LYS A 141 -1.60 -3.94 -5.50
C LYS A 141 -2.08 -2.52 -5.78
N ILE A 142 -1.21 -1.52 -5.66
CA ILE A 142 -1.56 -0.10 -5.84
C ILE A 142 -1.78 0.24 -7.32
N GLN A 143 -1.08 -0.44 -8.23
CA GLN A 143 -1.24 -0.25 -9.68
C GLN A 143 -2.44 -1.02 -10.24
N GLY A 144 -3.09 -1.90 -9.46
CA GLY A 144 -4.30 -2.58 -9.88
C GLY A 144 -5.52 -1.65 -9.82
N GLU A 145 -6.21 -1.46 -10.93
CA GLU A 145 -7.34 -0.53 -11.06
C GLU A 145 -8.46 -0.83 -10.05
N ASP A 146 -8.74 -2.10 -9.77
CA ASP A 146 -9.79 -2.53 -8.84
C ASP A 146 -9.55 -2.18 -7.36
N GLN A 147 -8.31 -1.80 -6.99
CA GLN A 147 -7.88 -1.56 -5.61
C GLN A 147 -7.15 -0.21 -5.46
N ALA A 148 -7.25 0.68 -6.45
CA ALA A 148 -6.54 1.95 -6.49
C ALA A 148 -7.29 3.09 -5.77
N TYR A 149 -7.67 2.88 -4.51
CA TYR A 149 -8.27 3.92 -3.66
C TYR A 149 -7.66 3.94 -2.27
N ILE A 150 -7.90 5.05 -1.55
CA ILE A 150 -7.17 5.39 -0.33
C ILE A 150 -7.27 4.33 0.77
N GLY A 151 -8.44 3.69 0.94
CA GLY A 151 -8.63 2.62 1.92
C GLY A 151 -7.74 1.40 1.66
N CYS A 152 -7.58 0.98 0.41
CA CYS A 152 -6.63 -0.07 0.03
C CYS A 152 -5.17 0.38 0.18
N LEU A 153 -4.87 1.66 -0.08
CA LEU A 153 -3.53 2.18 0.01
C LEU A 153 -2.99 2.14 1.45
N LEU A 154 -3.75 2.60 2.44
CA LEU A 154 -3.29 2.61 3.84
C LEU A 154 -2.97 1.21 4.32
N SER A 155 -3.89 0.27 4.11
CA SER A 155 -3.68 -1.13 4.49
C SER A 155 -2.49 -1.75 3.73
N THR A 156 -2.24 -1.35 2.47
CA THR A 156 -1.09 -1.81 1.70
C THR A 156 0.23 -1.25 2.24
N VAL A 157 0.29 0.05 2.56
CA VAL A 157 1.47 0.68 3.17
C VAL A 157 1.78 0.03 4.52
N ALA A 158 0.78 -0.08 5.38
CA ALA A 158 0.91 -0.70 6.70
C ALA A 158 1.42 -2.16 6.60
N ALA A 159 0.80 -2.97 5.75
CA ALA A 159 1.22 -4.36 5.53
C ALA A 159 2.65 -4.46 4.97
N THR A 160 3.07 -3.51 4.12
CA THR A 160 4.44 -3.47 3.59
C THR A 160 5.43 -3.17 4.71
N MET A 161 5.15 -2.16 5.53
CA MET A 161 5.99 -1.81 6.68
C MET A 161 6.08 -2.96 7.69
N MET A 162 4.97 -3.63 7.99
CA MET A 162 4.97 -4.81 8.88
C MET A 162 5.82 -5.94 8.32
N ARG A 163 5.65 -6.30 7.04
CA ARG A 163 6.46 -7.35 6.40
C ARG A 163 7.95 -7.03 6.38
N LEU A 164 8.31 -5.76 6.23
CA LEU A 164 9.69 -5.29 6.31
C LEU A 164 10.24 -5.39 7.75
N LYS A 165 9.45 -4.99 8.76
CA LYS A 165 9.80 -5.16 10.17
C LYS A 165 9.99 -6.64 10.52
N GLU A 166 9.08 -7.52 10.09
CA GLU A 166 9.21 -8.98 10.25
C GLU A 166 10.45 -9.54 9.54
N ALA A 167 10.74 -9.09 8.32
CA ALA A 167 11.95 -9.48 7.60
C ALA A 167 13.22 -9.06 8.34
N LYS A 168 13.19 -7.93 9.06
CA LYS A 168 14.30 -7.44 9.88
C LYS A 168 14.59 -8.30 11.11
N LEU A 169 13.59 -9.02 11.63
CA LEU A 169 13.78 -9.95 12.75
C LEU A 169 14.58 -11.20 12.37
N LYS A 170 14.70 -11.49 11.06
CA LYS A 170 15.50 -12.60 10.56
C LYS A 170 16.98 -12.20 10.54
N PRO A 171 17.92 -13.16 10.70
CA PRO A 171 19.35 -12.88 10.58
C PRO A 171 19.69 -12.51 9.13
N LEU A 172 19.91 -11.22 8.87
CA LEU A 172 20.35 -10.68 7.59
C LEU A 172 21.81 -10.22 7.71
N LEU A 173 22.69 -10.72 6.84
CA LEU A 173 24.10 -10.33 6.85
C LEU A 173 24.35 -9.01 6.13
N TYR A 174 23.53 -8.69 5.13
CA TYR A 174 23.78 -7.56 4.25
C TYR A 174 22.61 -6.58 4.15
N CYS A 175 21.35 -7.06 4.12
CA CYS A 175 20.21 -6.23 3.72
C CYS A 175 19.45 -5.53 4.86
N SER A 176 19.90 -5.59 6.11
CA SER A 176 19.30 -4.77 7.18
C SER A 176 19.30 -3.27 6.86
N PRO A 177 20.39 -2.66 6.35
CA PRO A 177 20.40 -1.25 5.95
C PRO A 177 19.40 -0.92 4.83
N LEU A 178 19.10 -1.88 3.96
CA LEU A 178 18.09 -1.71 2.91
C LEU A 178 16.68 -1.66 3.50
N ILE A 179 16.38 -2.52 4.47
CA ILE A 179 15.11 -2.46 5.20
C ILE A 179 14.94 -1.11 5.89
N ASP A 180 15.99 -0.63 6.56
CA ASP A 180 15.96 0.65 7.27
C ASP A 180 15.73 1.83 6.33
N ALA A 181 16.43 1.86 5.20
CA ALA A 181 16.25 2.88 4.18
C ALA A 181 14.82 2.89 3.61
N ILE A 182 14.24 1.72 3.32
CA ILE A 182 12.87 1.60 2.80
C ILE A 182 11.84 2.00 3.86
N LEU A 183 11.99 1.54 5.11
CA LEU A 183 11.08 1.90 6.21
C LEU A 183 11.11 3.40 6.51
N ALA A 184 12.30 4.02 6.47
CA ALA A 184 12.44 5.47 6.60
C ALA A 184 11.74 6.19 5.46
N GLY A 185 11.93 5.76 4.21
CA GLY A 185 11.25 6.35 3.05
C GLY A 185 9.72 6.19 3.09
N LEU A 186 9.22 5.03 3.52
CA LEU A 186 7.77 4.82 3.71
C LEU A 186 7.21 5.73 4.79
N THR A 187 7.90 5.85 5.93
CA THR A 187 7.50 6.74 7.02
C THR A 187 7.49 8.20 6.57
N GLU A 188 8.56 8.66 5.89
CA GLU A 188 8.69 10.04 5.42
C GLU A 188 7.59 10.42 4.42
N ARG A 189 7.25 9.49 3.51
CA ARG A 189 6.33 9.79 2.40
C ARG A 189 4.86 9.49 2.68
N PHE A 190 4.58 8.50 3.53
CA PHE A 190 3.22 8.07 3.85
C PHE A 190 2.83 8.30 5.31
N GLY A 191 3.73 8.77 6.17
CA GLY A 191 3.46 8.97 7.60
C GLY A 191 2.26 9.87 7.86
N LEU A 192 2.19 11.03 7.20
CA LEU A 192 1.05 11.95 7.33
C LEU A 192 -0.27 11.29 6.86
N LEU A 193 -0.20 10.46 5.83
CA LEU A 193 -1.36 9.76 5.29
C LEU A 193 -1.86 8.65 6.24
N LEU A 194 -0.94 7.99 6.94
CA LEU A 194 -1.27 6.96 7.92
C LEU A 194 -1.92 7.55 9.18
N GLU A 195 -1.65 8.80 9.51
CA GLU A 195 -2.23 9.54 10.63
C GLU A 195 -3.53 10.28 10.28
N ASP A 196 -3.77 10.51 8.98
CA ASP A 196 -4.93 11.26 8.49
C ASP A 196 -6.25 10.54 8.79
N GLN A 197 -7.17 11.23 9.48
CA GLN A 197 -8.41 10.63 9.94
C GLN A 197 -9.35 10.24 8.79
N GLU A 198 -9.43 11.04 7.72
CA GLU A 198 -10.28 10.70 6.57
C GLU A 198 -9.79 9.44 5.86
N SER A 199 -8.48 9.34 5.67
CA SER A 199 -7.82 8.17 5.09
C SER A 199 -8.01 6.93 5.95
N GLN A 200 -7.88 7.05 7.27
CA GLN A 200 -8.13 5.95 8.21
C GLN A 200 -9.59 5.50 8.19
N LEU A 201 -10.54 6.43 8.14
CA LEU A 201 -11.97 6.11 8.01
C LEU A 201 -12.26 5.38 6.70
N ALA A 202 -11.66 5.82 5.59
CA ALA A 202 -11.79 5.13 4.31
C ALA A 202 -11.29 3.67 4.36
N ALA A 203 -10.19 3.41 5.06
CA ALA A 203 -9.71 2.05 5.28
C ALA A 203 -10.62 1.26 6.26
N ALA A 204 -11.17 1.93 7.27
CA ALA A 204 -12.03 1.32 8.29
C ALA A 204 -13.42 0.91 7.77
N PHE A 205 -13.97 1.64 6.79
CA PHE A 205 -15.19 1.26 6.08
C PHE A 205 -14.94 0.29 4.92
N HIS A 206 -13.69 -0.10 4.66
CA HIS A 206 -13.41 -1.12 3.64
C HIS A 206 -13.77 -2.52 4.18
N PRO A 207 -14.64 -3.30 3.51
CA PRO A 207 -15.13 -4.60 4.00
C PRO A 207 -14.03 -5.63 4.28
N LYS A 208 -13.00 -5.68 3.43
CA LYS A 208 -11.83 -6.55 3.59
C LYS A 208 -10.93 -6.21 4.78
N PHE A 209 -10.69 -4.93 5.06
CA PHE A 209 -9.64 -4.52 5.99
C PHE A 209 -10.19 -4.08 7.35
N ARG A 210 -11.28 -3.31 7.34
CA ARG A 210 -11.88 -2.72 8.54
C ARG A 210 -10.81 -2.09 9.44
N LEU A 211 -10.84 -2.36 10.75
CA LEU A 211 -9.78 -1.94 11.68
C LEU A 211 -8.69 -3.01 11.91
N PHE A 212 -8.80 -4.20 11.33
CA PHE A 212 -7.85 -5.29 11.56
C PHE A 212 -6.42 -4.91 11.18
N TRP A 213 -6.24 -4.19 10.07
CA TRP A 213 -4.90 -3.71 9.67
C TRP A 213 -4.32 -2.74 10.70
N LEU A 214 -5.15 -1.90 11.32
CA LEU A 214 -4.74 -0.88 12.28
C LEU A 214 -4.45 -1.49 13.65
N GLU A 215 -5.22 -2.49 14.08
CA GLU A 215 -4.95 -3.27 15.30
C GLU A 215 -3.55 -3.88 15.29
N GLN A 216 -3.13 -4.41 14.15
CA GLN A 216 -1.81 -5.03 13.97
C GLN A 216 -0.69 -4.00 13.72
N PHE A 217 -1.02 -2.86 13.12
CA PHE A 217 -0.04 -1.84 12.74
C PHE A 217 0.22 -0.81 13.87
N ASP A 218 -0.84 -0.23 14.42
CA ASP A 218 -0.82 0.75 15.50
C ASP A 218 -2.12 0.72 16.33
N ASN A 219 -2.16 -0.22 17.29
CA ASN A 219 -3.32 -0.43 18.16
C ASN A 219 -3.71 0.82 18.98
N ARG A 220 -2.81 1.80 19.15
CA ARG A 220 -3.08 3.03 19.92
C ARG A 220 -4.14 3.90 19.24
N GLN A 221 -4.26 3.80 17.92
CA GLN A 221 -5.18 4.63 17.14
C GLN A 221 -6.58 4.03 17.00
N VAL A 222 -6.74 2.73 17.24
CA VAL A 222 -8.00 2.00 17.05
C VAL A 222 -9.16 2.69 17.76
N SER A 223 -9.01 3.01 19.05
CA SER A 223 -10.07 3.68 19.83
C SER A 223 -10.49 5.03 19.24
N ARG A 224 -9.53 5.82 18.72
CA ARG A 224 -9.79 7.13 18.10
C ARG A 224 -10.57 6.94 16.80
N VAL A 225 -10.13 6.01 15.95
CA VAL A 225 -10.78 5.74 14.65
C VAL A 225 -12.18 5.16 14.85
N THR A 226 -12.38 4.23 15.80
CA THR A 226 -13.72 3.70 16.12
C THR A 226 -14.68 4.81 16.56
N LYS A 227 -14.24 5.76 17.40
CA LYS A 227 -15.06 6.92 17.80
C LYS A 227 -15.43 7.79 16.59
N ALA A 228 -14.47 8.02 15.68
CA ALA A 228 -14.72 8.77 14.46
C ALA A 228 -15.72 8.04 13.54
N MET A 229 -15.61 6.71 13.39
CA MET A 229 -16.59 5.90 12.64
C MET A 229 -18.00 6.07 13.21
N VAL A 230 -18.16 5.94 14.53
CA VAL A 230 -19.46 6.12 15.20
C VAL A 230 -20.03 7.51 14.93
N SER A 231 -19.20 8.56 14.97
CA SER A 231 -19.64 9.92 14.66
C SER A 231 -20.13 10.05 13.22
N VAL A 232 -19.40 9.50 12.25
CA VAL A 232 -19.76 9.55 10.83
C VAL A 232 -21.05 8.77 10.55
N VAL A 233 -21.21 7.58 11.13
CA VAL A 233 -22.42 6.77 11.02
C VAL A 233 -23.62 7.47 11.68
N GLN A 234 -23.42 8.08 12.85
CA GLN A 234 -24.46 8.85 13.53
C GLN A 234 -24.94 10.05 12.69
N THR A 235 -24.02 10.77 12.05
CA THR A 235 -24.38 11.87 11.13
C THR A 235 -25.17 11.35 9.93
N ALA A 236 -24.71 10.27 9.29
CA ALA A 236 -25.40 9.68 8.15
C ALA A 236 -26.82 9.17 8.49
N LEU A 237 -26.99 8.58 9.68
CA LEU A 237 -28.30 8.19 10.21
C LEU A 237 -29.24 9.38 10.42
N GLY A 238 -28.70 10.53 10.84
CA GLY A 238 -29.46 11.77 11.03
C GLY A 238 -29.98 12.33 9.71
N SER A 239 -29.16 12.37 8.66
CA SER A 239 -29.54 12.88 7.35
C SER A 239 -30.69 12.09 6.70
N ILE A 240 -30.72 10.76 6.87
CA ILE A 240 -31.81 9.91 6.36
C ILE A 240 -33.14 10.19 7.09
N GLY A 241 -33.08 10.62 8.36
CA GLY A 241 -34.26 10.95 9.14
C GLY A 241 -34.92 12.29 8.78
N ASP A 242 -34.15 13.22 8.20
CA ASP A 242 -34.65 14.54 7.74
C ASP A 242 -35.26 14.47 6.34
N GLU A 243 -34.74 13.64 5.43
CA GLU A 243 -35.32 13.47 4.08
C GLU A 243 -36.74 12.87 4.08
N GLY A 244 -37.15 12.25 5.19
CA GLY A 244 -38.52 11.78 5.42
C GLY A 244 -39.46 12.79 6.09
N ARG A 245 -38.97 13.98 6.48
CA ARG A 245 -39.77 15.08 7.05
C ARG A 245 -39.99 16.17 6.00
N ASN A 246 -40.67 15.85 4.91
CA ASN A 246 -41.30 16.87 4.10
C ASN A 246 -42.71 17.12 4.66
N GLU A 247 -42.86 18.30 5.28
CA GLU A 247 -44.08 19.13 5.34
C GLU A 247 -45.43 18.45 5.57
N GLU A 248 -45.65 17.87 6.75
CA GLU A 248 -46.95 17.96 7.42
C GLU A 248 -46.68 18.34 8.88
N GLU A 249 -46.48 19.64 9.13
CA GLU A 249 -46.61 20.20 10.48
C GLU A 249 -48.11 20.13 10.85
N GLU A 250 -48.60 18.94 11.20
CA GLU A 250 -49.78 18.85 12.04
C GLU A 250 -49.41 19.44 13.39
N ASP A 251 -50.06 20.55 13.71
CA ASP A 251 -49.98 21.28 14.98
C ASP A 251 -50.38 20.33 16.12
N ASP A 252 -49.40 19.56 16.64
CA ASP A 252 -49.61 18.56 17.68
C ASP A 252 -50.07 19.29 18.95
N PHE A 253 -51.39 19.27 19.17
CA PHE A 253 -52.13 19.86 20.29
C PHE A 253 -51.52 19.51 21.66
N PHE A 254 -50.78 18.41 21.76
CA PHE A 254 -50.13 17.96 22.99
C PHE A 254 -48.66 18.38 23.14
N SER A 255 -48.12 19.18 22.23
CA SER A 255 -46.74 19.71 22.27
C SER A 255 -46.44 20.51 23.56
N ILE A 256 -47.46 21.12 24.17
CA ILE A 256 -47.37 21.87 25.44
C ILE A 256 -47.13 20.95 26.65
N ILE A 257 -47.61 19.70 26.61
CA ILE A 257 -47.48 18.73 27.72
C ILE A 257 -46.54 17.57 27.41
N THR A 258 -45.94 17.54 26.22
CA THR A 258 -44.94 16.54 25.83
C THR A 258 -43.54 17.16 25.78
N ARG A 259 -42.56 16.47 26.38
CA ARG A 259 -41.18 16.96 26.42
C ARG A 259 -40.57 16.99 25.01
N PRO A 260 -39.78 18.01 24.65
CA PRO A 260 -39.14 18.09 23.33
C PRO A 260 -38.36 16.81 23.01
N LYS A 261 -38.66 16.18 21.86
CA LYS A 261 -38.08 14.87 21.44
C LYS A 261 -36.58 14.94 21.08
N GLU A 262 -35.99 16.12 20.95
CA GLU A 262 -34.63 16.29 20.41
C GLU A 262 -33.53 15.57 21.23
N SER A 263 -33.61 15.61 22.57
CA SER A 263 -32.58 15.01 23.43
C SER A 263 -32.63 13.48 23.47
N ARG A 264 -33.83 12.89 23.37
CA ARG A 264 -34.02 11.42 23.28
C ARG A 264 -33.60 10.89 21.91
N SER A 265 -33.89 11.63 20.84
CA SER A 265 -33.53 11.27 19.46
C SER A 265 -32.01 11.15 19.28
N LYS A 266 -31.23 12.16 19.70
CA LYS A 266 -29.76 12.15 19.56
C LYS A 266 -29.09 11.02 20.34
N ARG A 267 -29.58 10.69 21.55
CA ARG A 267 -29.05 9.58 22.37
C ARG A 267 -29.36 8.22 21.74
N SER A 268 -30.54 8.07 21.14
CA SER A 268 -30.95 6.88 20.40
C SER A 268 -30.16 6.68 19.10
N LEU A 269 -29.83 7.75 18.38
CA LEU A 269 -29.01 7.67 17.16
C LEU A 269 -27.58 7.26 17.47
N LYS A 270 -27.00 7.77 18.56
CA LYS A 270 -25.66 7.40 19.00
C LYS A 270 -25.56 5.92 19.37
N SER A 271 -26.51 5.40 20.15
CA SER A 271 -26.51 3.97 20.52
C SER A 271 -26.70 3.08 19.29
N ARG A 272 -27.55 3.49 18.34
CA ARG A 272 -27.73 2.77 17.06
C ARG A 272 -26.44 2.78 16.23
N ALA A 273 -25.77 3.92 16.10
CA ALA A 273 -24.50 4.03 15.39
C ALA A 273 -23.40 3.15 16.03
N GLN A 274 -23.33 3.10 17.37
CA GLN A 274 -22.41 2.23 18.09
C GLN A 274 -22.67 0.75 17.78
N SER A 275 -23.94 0.32 17.78
CA SER A 275 -24.32 -1.05 17.45
C SER A 275 -23.93 -1.44 16.02
N LEU A 276 -24.16 -0.55 15.05
CA LEU A 276 -23.79 -0.78 13.65
C LEU A 276 -22.27 -0.90 13.48
N VAL A 277 -21.50 0.03 14.06
CA VAL A 277 -20.03 -0.02 13.99
C VAL A 277 -19.50 -1.29 14.67
N GLN A 278 -20.06 -1.70 15.81
CA GLN A 278 -19.64 -2.93 16.47
C GLN A 278 -19.88 -4.16 15.59
N THR A 279 -21.10 -4.29 15.05
CA THR A 279 -21.49 -5.39 14.16
C THR A 279 -20.60 -5.45 12.91
N TRP A 280 -20.30 -4.28 12.32
CA TRP A 280 -19.41 -4.14 11.19
C TRP A 280 -18.00 -4.69 11.49
N LEU A 281 -17.44 -4.36 12.65
CA LEU A 281 -16.10 -4.78 13.04
C LEU A 281 -16.03 -6.27 13.40
N GLU A 282 -17.09 -6.84 13.97
CA GLU A 282 -17.16 -8.25 14.39
C GLU A 282 -17.39 -9.25 13.25
N THR A 283 -17.97 -8.80 12.13
CA THR A 283 -18.26 -9.67 10.98
C THR A 283 -16.94 -10.23 10.41
N SER A 284 -16.73 -11.56 10.41
CA SER A 284 -15.46 -12.17 9.97
C SER A 284 -15.16 -11.94 8.48
N SER A 285 -13.88 -11.77 8.13
CA SER A 285 -13.40 -11.56 6.75
C SER A 285 -13.52 -12.82 5.85
N LYS A 286 -13.82 -13.99 6.43
CA LYS A 286 -13.85 -15.29 5.73
C LYS A 286 -15.19 -15.68 5.15
N ASP A 287 -16.28 -15.02 5.54
CA ASP A 287 -17.55 -15.26 4.89
C ASP A 287 -17.53 -14.55 3.54
N VAL A 288 -17.58 -15.36 2.48
CA VAL A 288 -18.07 -14.89 1.18
C VAL A 288 -19.28 -14.03 1.47
N MET A 289 -19.26 -12.80 0.98
CA MET A 289 -20.36 -11.84 0.99
C MET A 289 -21.68 -12.56 0.69
N THR A 290 -22.31 -13.12 1.72
CA THR A 290 -23.66 -13.61 1.64
C THR A 290 -24.44 -12.38 2.02
N ASP A 291 -24.86 -11.71 0.96
CA ASP A 291 -25.33 -10.34 0.87
C ASP A 291 -26.40 -9.94 1.90
N ALA A 292 -27.01 -10.84 2.68
CA ALA A 292 -28.08 -10.49 3.61
C ALA A 292 -27.66 -9.53 4.75
N ALA A 293 -26.46 -9.69 5.33
CA ALA A 293 -25.98 -8.80 6.40
C ALA A 293 -25.38 -7.49 5.86
N PHE A 294 -24.76 -7.54 4.68
CA PHE A 294 -24.21 -6.38 3.99
C PHE A 294 -25.32 -5.49 3.42
N LEU A 295 -26.38 -6.08 2.83
CA LEU A 295 -27.57 -5.37 2.34
C LEU A 295 -28.44 -4.78 3.46
N GLY A 296 -28.35 -5.31 4.68
CA GLY A 296 -29.09 -4.80 5.84
C GLY A 296 -28.63 -3.41 6.32
N GLU A 297 -27.43 -2.97 5.94
CA GLU A 297 -26.80 -1.76 6.47
C GLU A 297 -26.33 -0.81 5.34
N ARG A 298 -27.26 -0.42 4.46
CA ARG A 298 -27.06 0.48 3.33
C ARG A 298 -26.17 1.70 3.63
N ILE A 299 -26.26 2.24 4.85
CA ILE A 299 -25.45 3.36 5.34
C ILE A 299 -23.95 3.08 5.29
N LEU A 300 -23.50 1.89 5.67
CA LEU A 300 -22.07 1.53 5.63
C LEU A 300 -21.59 1.32 4.19
N ILE A 301 -22.44 0.78 3.31
CA ILE A 301 -22.17 0.67 1.87
C ILE A 301 -22.02 2.06 1.26
N ASP A 302 -22.93 2.97 1.58
CA ASP A 302 -22.93 4.33 1.07
C ASP A 302 -21.69 5.09 1.56
N LEU A 303 -21.30 4.90 2.83
CA LEU A 303 -20.06 5.46 3.38
C LEU A 303 -18.82 4.87 2.71
N PHE A 304 -18.74 3.55 2.53
CA PHE A 304 -17.64 2.92 1.79
C PHE A 304 -17.54 3.47 0.37
N THR A 305 -18.68 3.57 -0.34
CA THR A 305 -18.77 4.08 -1.71
C THR A 305 -18.34 5.55 -1.75
N LYS A 306 -18.82 6.37 -0.81
CA LYS A 306 -18.38 7.76 -0.63
C LYS A 306 -16.86 7.83 -0.49
N TYR A 307 -16.27 7.15 0.49
CA TYR A 307 -14.82 7.19 0.72
C TYR A 307 -13.99 6.62 -0.44
N LYS A 308 -14.54 5.67 -1.21
CA LYS A 308 -13.91 5.14 -2.42
C LYS A 308 -13.82 6.21 -3.53
N HIS A 309 -14.86 7.03 -3.71
CA HIS A 309 -14.94 8.02 -4.78
C HIS A 309 -14.38 9.40 -4.41
N THR A 310 -14.31 9.75 -3.13
CA THR A 310 -13.78 11.06 -2.69
C THR A 310 -12.25 11.17 -2.85
N HIS A 311 -11.52 10.06 -2.88
CA HIS A 311 -10.05 10.06 -2.95
C HIS A 311 -9.51 9.07 -4.01
N PRO A 312 -9.79 9.27 -5.31
CA PRO A 312 -9.18 8.46 -6.34
C PRO A 312 -7.67 8.70 -6.32
N LEU A 313 -6.89 7.63 -6.22
CA LEU A 313 -5.46 7.70 -6.46
C LEU A 313 -5.29 7.94 -7.96
N GLN A 314 -5.13 9.19 -8.39
CA GLN A 314 -4.80 9.50 -9.77
C GLN A 314 -3.44 8.88 -10.10
N CYS A 315 -3.47 7.65 -10.61
CA CYS A 315 -2.44 7.14 -11.49
C CYS A 315 -2.71 7.77 -12.85
N CYS A 316 -1.98 8.84 -13.21
CA CYS A 316 -1.84 9.19 -14.62
C CYS A 316 -1.29 7.94 -15.32
N ARG A 317 -2.09 7.38 -16.23
CA ARG A 317 -1.67 6.34 -17.17
C ARG A 317 -0.47 6.81 -17.99
#